data_AF-A0A2E5UDN4-F1
#
_entry.id   AF-A0A2E5UDN4-F1
#
_cell.length_a   1.000
_cell.length_b   1.000
_cell.length_c   1.000
_cell.angle_alpha   90.00
_cell.angle_beta   90.00
_cell.angle_gamma   90.00
#
_symmetry.space_group_name_H-M   'P 1'
#
loop_
_entity.id
_entity.type
_entity.pdbx_description
1 polymer ?
#
loop_
_entity_poly.entity_id
_entity_poly.type
_entity_poly.pdbx_seq_one_letter_code
_entity_poly.pdbx_strand_id
1 'polypeptide(L)'
;MVIMNTLIICAASIISLQPEFETVYWDTVTKDGRFDGGRLLMEMSETTNFVEQGIAGVTTIIDNGPTDNRIDIVFVGDGYTVSDLDDYEDHVQNALDGFFGIEPLESYLPLFNVHRVDVLSNESGVDNDPQGTYRDTAMDMTFWCNNIERLLCVNVSSAWSYANNAPDVDSILAVANSSKYGGAGYSSSEIGTFSGDNANSVDVAIHEFGHSMGNLADEYFYTNDTYTGSEPGPLNVSIYDYDEMLASGTKWANWLGENDSAWDGLCSTYEGAMYHEFGIYRPSNNSMMRALARPFNQISAESFIIEFYKIVEPLDAHASLGPKYIGDDIYITPIEMTHAYDIEWTVNGKQVNLSNSFTVASLGLPVGTHTVAVTVVDPTPWVRNETARNTYMTQSVSWPVVIDEPFCPEDINGDGTVNVTDLLSVIGAWGSCSGCSEDLNSDGSVNVTDLLQVIENWGSCSL
;
A
#
# COMPACT_ATOMS: atom_id res chain seq x y z
N MET A 1 -18.26 22.38 33.52
CA MET A 1 -19.51 21.71 33.11
C MET A 1 -19.27 21.20 31.71
N VAL A 2 -19.02 19.90 31.62
CA VAL A 2 -18.59 19.17 30.42
C VAL A 2 -19.78 18.99 29.50
N ILE A 3 -19.62 19.29 28.20
CA ILE A 3 -20.12 18.45 27.10
C ILE A 3 -19.10 18.58 25.96
N MET A 4 -18.18 17.61 25.88
CA MET A 4 -17.40 17.31 24.68
C MET A 4 -18.31 16.58 23.70
N ASN A 5 -18.43 17.09 22.48
CA ASN A 5 -18.99 16.33 21.36
C ASN A 5 -17.84 15.52 20.75
N THR A 6 -17.75 14.24 21.12
CA THR A 6 -16.94 13.26 20.42
C THR A 6 -17.65 12.90 19.12
N LEU A 7 -17.11 13.34 17.99
CA LEU A 7 -17.50 12.84 16.68
C LEU A 7 -16.84 11.47 16.51
N ILE A 8 -17.58 10.42 16.83
CA ILE A 8 -17.23 9.04 16.46
C ILE A 8 -17.44 8.96 14.94
N ILE A 9 -16.36 8.98 14.18
CA ILE A 9 -16.39 8.53 12.79
C ILE A 9 -16.46 7.01 12.88
N CYS A 10 -17.68 6.46 12.83
CA CYS A 10 -17.85 5.06 12.48
C CYS A 10 -17.24 4.88 11.09
N ALA A 11 -16.31 3.93 10.96
CA ALA A 11 -15.96 3.32 9.70
C ALA A 11 -17.27 2.98 8.97
N ALA A 12 -17.58 3.72 7.93
CA ALA A 12 -18.64 3.35 7.02
C ALA A 12 -18.10 2.14 6.27
N SER A 13 -18.57 0.94 6.62
CA SER A 13 -18.41 -0.23 5.78
C SER A 13 -18.81 0.18 4.36
N ILE A 14 -17.82 0.22 3.47
CA ILE A 14 -18.07 0.42 2.05
C ILE A 14 -18.90 -0.80 1.66
N ILE A 15 -20.18 -0.56 1.34
CA ILE A 15 -21.00 -1.55 0.65
C ILE A 15 -20.36 -1.66 -0.74
N SER A 16 -19.40 -2.56 -0.89
CA SER A 16 -18.98 -3.02 -2.20
C SER A 16 -20.17 -3.81 -2.76
N LEU A 17 -20.90 -3.18 -3.69
CA LEU A 17 -21.86 -3.89 -4.52
C LEU A 17 -21.04 -4.85 -5.37
N GLN A 18 -20.96 -6.11 -4.93
CA GLN A 18 -20.41 -7.21 -5.70
C GLN A 18 -21.02 -7.18 -7.12
N PRO A 19 -20.21 -7.27 -8.18
CA PRO A 19 -20.73 -7.18 -9.54
C PRO A 19 -21.63 -8.41 -9.82
N GLU A 20 -22.72 -8.21 -10.58
CA GLU A 20 -23.58 -9.32 -11.03
C GLU A 20 -22.78 -10.40 -11.81
N PHE A 21 -21.68 -9.97 -12.42
CA PHE A 21 -20.77 -10.82 -13.16
C PHE A 21 -19.30 -10.52 -12.84
N GLU A 22 -18.48 -11.55 -12.67
CA GLU A 22 -17.05 -11.43 -12.40
C GLU A 22 -16.21 -12.14 -13.46
N THR A 23 -15.07 -11.54 -13.83
CA THR A 23 -14.07 -12.23 -14.67
C THR A 23 -13.22 -13.11 -13.78
N VAL A 24 -13.33 -14.43 -13.99
CA VAL A 24 -12.61 -15.46 -13.23
C VAL A 24 -11.55 -16.08 -14.13
N TYR A 25 -10.30 -16.01 -13.68
CA TYR A 25 -9.13 -16.65 -14.28
C TYR A 25 -8.96 -18.06 -13.70
N TRP A 26 -8.50 -19.00 -14.52
CA TRP A 26 -8.30 -20.39 -14.10
C TRP A 26 -7.20 -21.05 -14.90
N ASP A 27 -6.34 -21.78 -14.19
CA ASP A 27 -5.10 -22.30 -14.74
C ASP A 27 -4.86 -23.79 -14.48
N THR A 28 -4.03 -24.40 -15.33
CA THR A 28 -3.45 -25.77 -15.29
C THR A 28 -1.99 -25.69 -15.49
N VAL A 29 -1.38 -26.81 -15.14
CA VAL A 29 -0.01 -27.09 -15.55
C VAL A 29 -0.01 -28.20 -16.59
N THR A 30 0.50 -27.90 -17.78
CA THR A 30 0.79 -28.91 -18.79
C THR A 30 1.90 -29.85 -18.31
N LYS A 31 2.10 -30.99 -18.98
CA LYS A 31 3.17 -31.94 -18.59
C LYS A 31 4.58 -31.34 -18.63
N ASP A 32 4.79 -30.27 -19.38
CA ASP A 32 6.05 -29.54 -19.49
C ASP A 32 6.13 -28.31 -18.55
N GLY A 33 5.18 -28.15 -17.62
CA GLY A 33 5.21 -27.11 -16.60
C GLY A 33 4.69 -25.75 -17.04
N ARG A 34 4.07 -25.64 -18.22
CA ARG A 34 3.48 -24.39 -18.70
C ARG A 34 2.08 -24.21 -18.12
N PHE A 35 1.72 -22.96 -17.86
CA PHE A 35 0.35 -22.62 -17.59
C PHE A 35 -0.49 -22.80 -18.85
N ASP A 36 -1.73 -23.16 -18.63
CA ASP A 36 -2.79 -23.37 -19.61
C ASP A 36 -4.10 -23.03 -18.92
N GLY A 37 -5.09 -22.48 -19.59
CA GLY A 37 -6.22 -21.94 -18.87
C GLY A 37 -7.01 -20.91 -19.63
N GLY A 38 -7.76 -20.10 -18.91
CA GLY A 38 -8.57 -19.10 -19.54
C GLY A 38 -9.18 -18.18 -18.52
N ARG A 39 -9.96 -17.24 -19.07
CA ARG A 39 -10.90 -16.47 -18.28
C ARG A 39 -12.30 -16.71 -18.75
N LEU A 40 -13.24 -16.61 -17.83
CA LEU A 40 -14.65 -16.61 -18.17
C LEU A 40 -15.41 -15.62 -17.29
N LEU A 41 -16.53 -15.13 -17.82
CA LEU A 41 -17.42 -14.26 -17.09
C LEU A 41 -18.41 -15.15 -16.32
N MET A 42 -18.33 -15.15 -14.99
CA MET A 42 -19.19 -15.92 -14.09
C MET A 42 -20.29 -15.05 -13.52
N GLU A 43 -21.51 -15.56 -13.46
CA GLU A 43 -22.59 -14.96 -12.68
C GLU A 43 -22.33 -15.24 -11.20
N MET A 44 -22.35 -14.19 -10.37
CA MET A 44 -22.10 -14.34 -8.94
C MET A 44 -23.39 -14.57 -8.17
N SER A 45 -23.35 -15.44 -7.15
CA SER A 45 -24.49 -15.64 -6.26
C SER A 45 -24.83 -14.37 -5.49
N GLU A 46 -26.11 -14.05 -5.33
CA GLU A 46 -26.56 -12.90 -4.53
C GLU A 46 -26.01 -12.94 -3.09
N THR A 47 -25.48 -11.81 -2.62
CA THR A 47 -24.96 -11.66 -1.26
C THR A 47 -26.11 -11.71 -0.25
N THR A 48 -25.92 -12.46 0.82
CA THR A 48 -26.65 -12.22 2.07
C THR A 48 -25.64 -11.88 3.15
N ASN A 49 -25.75 -10.67 3.71
CA ASN A 49 -24.90 -10.22 4.81
C ASN A 49 -25.21 -11.05 6.07
N PHE A 50 -24.50 -12.15 6.25
CA PHE A 50 -24.37 -12.83 7.52
C PHE A 50 -22.89 -12.77 7.90
N VAL A 51 -22.62 -12.40 9.15
CA VAL A 51 -21.36 -12.82 9.78
C VAL A 51 -21.60 -14.28 10.12
N GLU A 52 -21.03 -15.20 9.34
CA GLU A 52 -21.17 -16.61 9.64
C GLU A 52 -20.44 -16.96 10.94
N GLN A 53 -21.16 -17.62 11.85
CA GLN A 53 -20.54 -18.20 13.04
C GLN A 53 -19.92 -19.53 12.64
N GLY A 54 -18.62 -19.68 12.85
CA GLY A 54 -17.93 -20.90 12.46
C GLY A 54 -16.41 -20.76 12.40
N ILE A 55 -15.81 -19.85 13.18
CA ILE A 55 -14.36 -19.71 13.24
C ILE A 55 -13.81 -20.21 14.58
N ALA A 56 -12.67 -20.87 14.54
CA ALA A 56 -11.92 -21.26 15.72
C ALA A 56 -11.04 -20.12 16.25
N GLY A 57 -10.58 -19.23 15.37
CA GLY A 57 -9.72 -18.11 15.73
C GLY A 57 -9.32 -17.25 14.55
N VAL A 58 -8.68 -16.13 14.86
CA VAL A 58 -8.04 -15.22 13.91
C VAL A 58 -6.63 -14.95 14.42
N THR A 59 -5.64 -15.09 13.55
CA THR A 59 -4.22 -14.90 13.87
C THR A 59 -3.60 -13.95 12.86
N THR A 60 -2.99 -12.85 13.33
CA THR A 60 -2.06 -12.06 12.51
C THR A 60 -0.72 -12.78 12.49
N ILE A 61 -0.31 -13.26 11.31
CA ILE A 61 0.95 -13.97 11.10
C ILE A 61 2.08 -12.96 10.87
N ILE A 62 1.81 -11.93 10.08
CA ILE A 62 2.75 -10.84 9.78
C ILE A 62 2.07 -9.51 10.13
N ASP A 63 2.74 -8.73 10.96
CA ASP A 63 2.34 -7.39 11.40
C ASP A 63 3.51 -6.44 11.15
N ASN A 64 3.48 -5.76 10.02
CA ASN A 64 4.50 -4.79 9.63
C ASN A 64 4.10 -3.34 9.91
N GLY A 65 2.89 -3.11 10.42
CA GLY A 65 2.37 -1.76 10.66
C GLY A 65 0.85 -1.69 10.73
N PRO A 66 0.30 -0.48 10.91
CA PRO A 66 -1.14 -0.28 10.99
C PRO A 66 -1.81 -0.61 9.66
N THR A 67 -3.02 -1.19 9.72
CA THR A 67 -3.76 -1.66 8.53
C THR A 67 -4.21 -0.53 7.62
N ASP A 68 -4.24 0.72 8.11
CA ASP A 68 -4.55 1.88 7.28
C ASP A 68 -3.40 2.30 6.35
N ASN A 69 -2.22 1.69 6.50
CA ASN A 69 -1.05 1.91 5.65
C ASN A 69 -0.28 0.62 5.33
N ARG A 70 -0.97 -0.52 5.29
CA ARG A 70 -0.43 -1.82 4.84
C ARG A 70 -1.43 -2.46 3.89
N ILE A 71 -0.96 -3.47 3.16
CA ILE A 71 -1.80 -4.34 2.35
C ILE A 71 -2.15 -5.55 3.20
N ASP A 72 -3.41 -5.70 3.57
CA ASP A 72 -3.88 -6.76 4.46
C ASP A 72 -4.35 -7.97 3.63
N ILE A 73 -3.50 -9.01 3.57
CA ILE A 73 -3.82 -10.29 2.93
C ILE A 73 -4.44 -11.23 3.96
N VAL A 74 -5.62 -11.76 3.67
CA VAL A 74 -6.35 -12.66 4.56
C VAL A 74 -6.50 -14.06 3.97
N PHE A 75 -5.96 -15.04 4.68
CA PHE A 75 -6.20 -16.45 4.39
C PHE A 75 -7.47 -16.93 5.06
N VAL A 76 -8.32 -17.62 4.30
CA VAL A 76 -9.52 -18.32 4.79
C VAL A 76 -9.49 -19.78 4.30
N GLY A 77 -9.73 -20.75 5.17
CA GLY A 77 -9.70 -22.18 4.81
C GLY A 77 -11.09 -22.75 4.54
N ASP A 78 -11.26 -23.60 3.52
CA ASP A 78 -12.49 -24.38 3.31
C ASP A 78 -12.22 -25.88 3.27
N GLY A 79 -13.14 -26.66 3.82
CA GLY A 79 -12.99 -28.11 3.95
C GLY A 79 -12.04 -28.53 5.08
N TYR A 80 -11.68 -27.62 6.00
CA TYR A 80 -10.92 -27.95 7.20
C TYR A 80 -11.85 -28.12 8.39
N THR A 81 -11.90 -29.33 8.94
CA THR A 81 -12.60 -29.56 10.21
C THR A 81 -11.72 -29.15 11.39
N VAL A 82 -12.25 -29.22 12.62
CA VAL A 82 -11.47 -28.94 13.84
C VAL A 82 -10.20 -29.79 13.94
N SER A 83 -10.20 -31.02 13.41
CA SER A 83 -9.01 -31.89 13.42
C SER A 83 -7.98 -31.56 12.34
N ASP A 84 -8.36 -30.73 11.37
CA ASP A 84 -7.55 -30.43 10.18
C ASP A 84 -6.92 -29.03 10.28
N LEU A 85 -7.12 -28.30 11.39
CA LEU A 85 -6.60 -26.94 11.56
C LEU A 85 -5.08 -26.87 11.63
N ASP A 86 -4.42 -27.94 12.12
CA ASP A 86 -2.95 -28.03 12.08
C ASP A 86 -2.47 -28.12 10.61
N ASP A 87 -3.17 -28.88 9.75
CA ASP A 87 -2.87 -28.96 8.32
C ASP A 87 -3.15 -27.61 7.63
N TYR A 88 -4.23 -26.91 8.00
CA TYR A 88 -4.52 -25.58 7.48
C TYR A 88 -3.41 -24.57 7.81
N GLU A 89 -2.92 -24.58 9.05
CA GLU A 89 -1.79 -23.75 9.48
C GLU A 89 -0.54 -24.02 8.62
N ASP A 90 -0.20 -25.30 8.42
CA ASP A 90 0.94 -25.70 7.59
C ASP A 90 0.76 -25.27 6.12
N HIS A 91 -0.44 -25.39 5.57
CA HIS A 91 -0.74 -24.96 4.20
C HIS A 91 -0.60 -23.44 4.03
N VAL A 92 -1.08 -22.65 4.99
CA VAL A 92 -0.94 -21.19 4.98
C VAL A 92 0.55 -20.81 5.10
N GLN A 93 1.30 -21.44 5.99
CA GLN A 93 2.73 -21.15 6.13
C GLN A 93 3.51 -21.47 4.85
N ASN A 94 3.22 -22.60 4.20
CA ASN A 94 3.85 -22.97 2.92
C ASN A 94 3.54 -21.94 1.82
N ALA A 95 2.29 -21.49 1.73
CA ALA A 95 1.92 -20.42 0.79
C ALA A 95 2.72 -19.14 1.08
N LEU A 96 2.80 -18.70 2.35
CA LEU A 96 3.55 -17.50 2.72
C LEU A 96 5.03 -17.58 2.39
N ASP A 97 5.67 -18.73 2.66
CA ASP A 97 7.07 -18.95 2.32
C ASP A 97 7.30 -18.87 0.80
N GLY A 98 6.33 -19.31 -0.01
CA GLY A 98 6.37 -19.16 -1.46
C GLY A 98 6.16 -17.73 -1.95
N PHE A 99 5.11 -17.06 -1.46
CA PHE A 99 4.76 -15.68 -1.85
C PHE A 99 5.89 -14.70 -1.54
N PHE A 100 6.43 -14.75 -0.32
CA PHE A 100 7.50 -13.84 0.11
C PHE A 100 8.91 -14.40 -0.13
N GLY A 101 9.03 -15.44 -0.96
CA GLY A 101 10.29 -15.99 -1.49
C GLY A 101 10.56 -15.65 -2.96
N ILE A 102 9.73 -14.80 -3.56
CA ILE A 102 9.84 -14.35 -4.97
C ILE A 102 9.75 -12.82 -5.05
N GLU A 103 10.50 -12.22 -5.97
CA GLU A 103 10.47 -10.78 -6.20
C GLU A 103 9.29 -10.38 -7.13
N PRO A 104 8.66 -9.20 -6.90
CA PRO A 104 9.02 -8.16 -5.93
C PRO A 104 8.45 -8.37 -4.51
N LEU A 105 7.65 -9.41 -4.28
CA LEU A 105 6.95 -9.62 -3.01
C LEU A 105 7.93 -9.74 -1.83
N GLU A 106 9.06 -10.42 -2.01
CA GLU A 106 10.11 -10.55 -0.99
C GLU A 106 10.64 -9.18 -0.52
N SER A 107 11.14 -8.34 -1.44
CA SER A 107 11.69 -7.03 -1.08
C SER A 107 10.64 -6.04 -0.56
N TYR A 108 9.37 -6.25 -0.92
CA TYR A 108 8.23 -5.40 -0.54
C TYR A 108 7.39 -5.98 0.60
N LEU A 109 7.81 -7.09 1.21
CA LEU A 109 7.15 -7.67 2.38
C LEU A 109 6.80 -6.64 3.48
N PRO A 110 7.64 -5.62 3.80
CA PRO A 110 7.28 -4.61 4.80
C PRO A 110 5.99 -3.84 4.52
N LEU A 111 5.47 -3.85 3.29
CA LEU A 111 4.20 -3.22 2.93
C LEU A 111 2.96 -4.07 3.29
N PHE A 112 3.14 -5.32 3.71
CA PHE A 112 2.04 -6.25 3.91
C PHE A 112 1.80 -6.58 5.37
N ASN A 113 0.54 -6.74 5.72
CA ASN A 113 0.08 -7.52 6.86
C ASN A 113 -0.52 -8.84 6.35
N VAL A 114 -0.43 -9.88 7.17
CA VAL A 114 -1.01 -11.19 6.84
C VAL A 114 -1.82 -11.71 8.00
N HIS A 115 -3.06 -12.06 7.71
CA HIS A 115 -3.98 -12.65 8.66
C HIS A 115 -4.43 -14.04 8.20
N ARG A 116 -4.68 -14.91 9.17
CA ARG A 116 -5.30 -16.22 8.98
C ARG A 116 -6.57 -16.31 9.80
N VAL A 117 -7.67 -16.68 9.16
CA VAL A 117 -8.95 -16.93 9.80
C VAL A 117 -9.21 -18.45 9.75
N ASP A 118 -9.23 -19.07 10.93
CA ASP A 118 -9.42 -20.52 11.09
C ASP A 118 -10.91 -20.86 10.97
N VAL A 119 -11.40 -20.92 9.73
CA VAL A 119 -12.79 -21.27 9.41
C VAL A 119 -13.01 -22.78 9.57
N LEU A 120 -14.11 -23.16 10.23
CA LEU A 120 -14.49 -24.54 10.52
C LEU A 120 -15.52 -25.03 9.50
N SER A 121 -15.16 -26.06 8.73
CA SER A 121 -16.10 -26.83 7.91
C SER A 121 -16.65 -28.05 8.67
N ASN A 122 -17.86 -28.49 8.31
CA ASN A 122 -18.48 -29.68 8.90
C ASN A 122 -17.86 -30.98 8.37
N GLU A 123 -17.41 -30.99 7.12
CA GLU A 123 -16.75 -32.11 6.47
C GLU A 123 -15.35 -31.75 5.97
N SER A 124 -14.47 -32.75 5.95
CA SER A 124 -13.09 -32.61 5.48
C SER A 124 -13.01 -32.80 3.96
N GLY A 125 -12.32 -31.87 3.28
CA GLY A 125 -12.21 -31.78 1.83
C GLY A 125 -13.21 -30.83 1.18
N VAL A 126 -13.15 -30.67 -0.15
CA VAL A 126 -14.02 -29.76 -0.92
C VAL A 126 -14.83 -30.48 -2.01
N ASP A 127 -15.85 -29.85 -2.59
CA ASP A 127 -16.69 -30.51 -3.59
C ASP A 127 -15.94 -31.01 -4.83
N ASN A 128 -16.43 -32.11 -5.39
CA ASN A 128 -15.90 -32.79 -6.57
C ASN A 128 -14.46 -33.33 -6.43
N ASP A 129 -13.93 -33.55 -5.23
CA ASP A 129 -12.63 -34.23 -5.05
C ASP A 129 -12.73 -35.55 -4.26
N PRO A 130 -12.99 -36.71 -4.93
CA PRO A 130 -13.07 -36.92 -6.37
C PRO A 130 -14.43 -36.54 -7.00
N GLN A 131 -14.47 -36.45 -8.33
CA GLN A 131 -15.64 -35.94 -9.07
C GLN A 131 -16.95 -36.65 -8.68
N GLY A 132 -18.00 -35.86 -8.41
CA GLY A 132 -19.31 -36.36 -7.96
C GLY A 132 -19.43 -36.55 -6.44
N THR A 133 -18.44 -36.11 -5.67
CA THR A 133 -18.55 -35.94 -4.22
C THR A 133 -19.07 -34.55 -3.88
N TYR A 134 -19.89 -34.46 -2.84
CA TYR A 134 -20.41 -33.22 -2.29
C TYR A 134 -20.20 -33.25 -0.78
N ARG A 135 -19.64 -32.18 -0.23
CA ARG A 135 -19.23 -32.02 1.16
C ARG A 135 -19.87 -30.77 1.72
N ASP A 136 -20.32 -30.85 2.97
CA ASP A 136 -20.84 -29.71 3.73
C ASP A 136 -19.67 -28.87 4.27
N THR A 137 -19.23 -27.89 3.47
CA THR A 137 -18.11 -27.00 3.80
C THR A 137 -18.59 -25.58 4.09
N ALA A 138 -17.70 -24.73 4.61
CA ALA A 138 -18.07 -23.40 5.10
C ALA A 138 -18.23 -22.38 3.96
N MET A 139 -17.51 -22.56 2.85
CA MET A 139 -17.47 -21.62 1.73
C MET A 139 -17.82 -22.26 0.38
N ASP A 140 -18.38 -23.47 0.39
CA ASP A 140 -18.81 -24.23 -0.80
C ASP A 140 -17.74 -24.29 -1.90
N MET A 141 -16.45 -24.46 -1.53
CA MET A 141 -15.40 -24.59 -2.53
C MET A 141 -15.62 -25.83 -3.39
N THR A 142 -15.49 -25.69 -4.71
CA THR A 142 -15.84 -26.76 -5.66
C THR A 142 -14.93 -26.77 -6.87
N PHE A 143 -14.40 -27.94 -7.21
CA PHE A 143 -13.74 -28.16 -8.50
C PHE A 143 -14.79 -28.40 -9.61
N TRP A 144 -14.34 -28.44 -10.88
CA TRP A 144 -15.22 -28.62 -12.06
C TRP A 144 -16.22 -27.48 -12.27
N CYS A 145 -15.95 -26.30 -11.73
CA CYS A 145 -16.70 -25.11 -12.08
C CYS A 145 -16.74 -24.93 -13.60
N ASN A 146 -17.93 -24.66 -14.15
CA ASN A 146 -18.17 -24.55 -15.59
C ASN A 146 -17.63 -25.76 -16.42
N ASN A 147 -17.62 -26.96 -15.84
CA ASN A 147 -17.06 -28.20 -16.40
C ASN A 147 -15.54 -28.19 -16.65
N ILE A 148 -14.82 -27.33 -15.93
CA ILE A 148 -13.38 -27.20 -16.00
C ILE A 148 -12.76 -27.84 -14.76
N GLU A 149 -12.13 -29.01 -14.92
CA GLU A 149 -11.67 -29.86 -13.81
C GLU A 149 -10.89 -29.14 -12.70
N ARG A 150 -10.01 -28.22 -13.09
CA ARG A 150 -9.08 -27.51 -12.19
C ARG A 150 -9.59 -26.18 -11.67
N LEU A 151 -10.68 -25.66 -12.25
CA LEU A 151 -11.27 -24.41 -11.82
C LEU A 151 -11.94 -24.67 -10.47
N LEU A 152 -11.26 -24.21 -9.42
CA LEU A 152 -11.64 -24.34 -8.04
C LEU A 152 -12.35 -23.05 -7.66
N CYS A 153 -13.68 -23.06 -7.61
CA CYS A 153 -14.42 -21.89 -7.19
C CYS A 153 -14.59 -21.83 -5.69
N VAL A 154 -14.92 -20.64 -5.20
CA VAL A 154 -15.40 -20.39 -3.83
C VAL A 154 -16.69 -19.58 -3.87
N ASN A 155 -17.51 -19.71 -2.84
CA ASN A 155 -18.57 -18.74 -2.58
C ASN A 155 -17.94 -17.41 -2.12
N VAL A 156 -17.92 -16.44 -3.03
CA VAL A 156 -17.33 -15.11 -2.82
C VAL A 156 -17.90 -14.40 -1.59
N SER A 157 -19.22 -14.52 -1.35
CA SER A 157 -19.87 -13.86 -0.21
C SER A 157 -19.43 -14.46 1.12
N SER A 158 -19.34 -15.80 1.20
CA SER A 158 -18.88 -16.49 2.40
C SER A 158 -17.40 -16.18 2.66
N ALA A 159 -16.56 -16.20 1.63
CA ALA A 159 -15.13 -15.86 1.74
C ALA A 159 -14.92 -14.46 2.36
N TRP A 160 -15.60 -13.44 1.82
CA TRP A 160 -15.56 -12.09 2.39
C TRP A 160 -16.15 -12.02 3.80
N SER A 161 -17.26 -12.71 4.07
CA SER A 161 -17.85 -12.77 5.42
C SER A 161 -16.84 -13.29 6.46
N TYR A 162 -16.12 -14.36 6.14
CA TYR A 162 -15.10 -14.90 7.04
C TYR A 162 -13.86 -14.01 7.13
N ALA A 163 -13.36 -13.52 6.01
CA ALA A 163 -12.17 -12.66 5.97
C ALA A 163 -12.36 -11.39 6.81
N ASN A 164 -13.56 -10.80 6.82
CA ASN A 164 -13.91 -9.63 7.63
C ASN A 164 -13.84 -9.83 9.16
N ASN A 165 -13.45 -11.01 9.64
CA ASN A 165 -13.08 -11.21 11.05
C ASN A 165 -11.62 -10.80 11.33
N ALA A 166 -10.79 -10.60 10.31
CA ALA A 166 -9.45 -10.04 10.41
C ALA A 166 -9.49 -8.53 10.76
N PRO A 167 -8.36 -7.94 11.20
CA PRO A 167 -8.25 -6.51 11.46
C PRO A 167 -8.63 -5.64 10.25
N ASP A 168 -8.21 -6.02 9.04
CA ASP A 168 -8.58 -5.42 7.76
C ASP A 168 -8.44 -6.45 6.63
N VAL A 169 -8.91 -6.11 5.42
CA VAL A 169 -8.91 -7.01 4.24
C VAL A 169 -8.78 -6.21 2.94
N ASP A 170 -7.64 -6.34 2.25
CA ASP A 170 -7.46 -5.86 0.88
C ASP A 170 -7.52 -6.99 -0.15
N SER A 171 -7.10 -8.20 0.23
CA SER A 171 -7.14 -9.37 -0.65
C SER A 171 -7.33 -10.66 0.13
N ILE A 172 -8.02 -11.63 -0.47
CA ILE A 172 -8.33 -12.92 0.14
C ILE A 172 -7.62 -14.04 -0.60
N LEU A 173 -6.98 -14.94 0.15
CA LEU A 173 -6.45 -16.21 -0.35
C LEU A 173 -7.23 -17.36 0.29
N ALA A 174 -8.19 -17.91 -0.46
CA ALA A 174 -9.02 -19.03 -0.03
C ALA A 174 -8.34 -20.38 -0.30
N VAL A 175 -8.09 -21.13 0.77
CA VAL A 175 -7.34 -22.39 0.74
C VAL A 175 -8.31 -23.56 0.82
N ALA A 176 -8.34 -24.42 -0.19
CA ALA A 176 -9.10 -25.67 -0.13
C ALA A 176 -8.29 -26.76 0.58
N ASN A 177 -8.92 -27.52 1.47
CA ASN A 177 -8.34 -28.75 2.01
C ASN A 177 -8.34 -29.85 0.94
N SER A 178 -7.36 -29.83 0.04
CA SER A 178 -7.25 -30.80 -1.04
C SER A 178 -5.81 -30.91 -1.52
N SER A 179 -5.43 -32.13 -1.92
CA SER A 179 -4.17 -32.40 -2.62
C SER A 179 -4.33 -32.35 -4.14
N LYS A 180 -5.56 -32.18 -4.65
CA LYS A 180 -5.83 -32.05 -6.09
C LYS A 180 -5.28 -30.71 -6.57
N TYR A 181 -4.76 -30.69 -7.79
CA TYR A 181 -4.33 -29.44 -8.39
C TYR A 181 -5.55 -28.61 -8.84
N GLY A 182 -5.60 -27.34 -8.44
CA GLY A 182 -6.49 -26.33 -9.00
C GLY A 182 -6.51 -25.04 -8.18
N GLY A 183 -7.09 -24.02 -8.80
CA GLY A 183 -7.15 -22.64 -8.32
C GLY A 183 -7.95 -21.78 -9.27
N ALA A 184 -8.16 -20.53 -8.88
CA ALA A 184 -8.86 -19.51 -9.64
C ALA A 184 -8.59 -18.11 -9.07
N GLY A 185 -8.49 -17.12 -9.95
CA GLY A 185 -8.30 -15.71 -9.63
C GLY A 185 -9.53 -14.88 -9.96
N TYR A 186 -10.03 -14.14 -8.97
CA TYR A 186 -11.21 -13.29 -9.03
C TYR A 186 -10.75 -11.83 -8.97
N SER A 187 -10.52 -11.23 -10.14
CA SER A 187 -9.89 -9.89 -10.20
C SER A 187 -10.77 -8.74 -9.72
N SER A 188 -12.09 -8.92 -9.60
CA SER A 188 -13.02 -7.84 -9.17
C SER A 188 -13.45 -7.97 -7.72
N SER A 189 -13.24 -9.14 -7.13
CA SER A 189 -13.51 -9.45 -5.73
C SER A 189 -12.22 -9.64 -4.91
N GLU A 190 -11.06 -9.46 -5.55
CA GLU A 190 -9.73 -9.53 -4.92
C GLU A 190 -9.47 -10.88 -4.22
N ILE A 191 -10.00 -11.99 -4.77
CA ILE A 191 -9.86 -13.35 -4.23
C ILE A 191 -8.96 -14.20 -5.13
N GLY A 192 -8.01 -14.91 -4.53
CA GLY A 192 -7.34 -16.07 -5.12
C GLY A 192 -7.77 -17.35 -4.41
N THR A 193 -7.97 -18.44 -5.15
CA THR A 193 -8.22 -19.76 -4.57
C THR A 193 -7.10 -20.73 -4.95
N PHE A 194 -6.75 -21.63 -4.04
CA PHE A 194 -5.78 -22.68 -4.32
C PHE A 194 -5.97 -23.88 -3.39
N SER A 195 -5.39 -25.01 -3.75
CA SER A 195 -5.45 -26.25 -2.95
C SER A 195 -4.27 -26.33 -1.98
N GLY A 196 -4.52 -26.49 -0.67
CA GLY A 196 -3.48 -26.38 0.36
C GLY A 196 -2.41 -27.48 0.33
N ASP A 197 -2.77 -28.72 -0.01
CA ASP A 197 -1.86 -29.89 0.03
C ASP A 197 -1.32 -30.27 -1.36
N ASN A 198 -1.17 -29.30 -2.26
CA ASN A 198 -0.61 -29.55 -3.60
C ASN A 198 0.72 -28.80 -3.80
N ALA A 199 1.79 -29.53 -4.09
CA ALA A 199 3.11 -28.92 -4.26
C ALA A 199 3.22 -27.87 -5.38
N ASN A 200 2.30 -27.90 -6.37
CA ASN A 200 2.28 -26.93 -7.47
C ASN A 200 1.25 -25.82 -7.29
N SER A 201 0.38 -25.89 -6.27
CA SER A 201 -0.68 -24.89 -6.07
C SER A 201 -0.16 -23.59 -5.47
N VAL A 202 1.02 -23.59 -4.83
CA VAL A 202 1.65 -22.36 -4.32
C VAL A 202 2.01 -21.42 -5.49
N ASP A 203 2.66 -21.95 -6.54
CA ASP A 203 2.93 -21.17 -7.76
C ASP A 203 1.64 -20.71 -8.44
N VAL A 204 0.56 -21.50 -8.36
CA VAL A 204 -0.77 -21.09 -8.84
C VAL A 204 -1.31 -19.95 -7.98
N ALA A 205 -1.25 -20.05 -6.67
CA ALA A 205 -1.71 -18.99 -5.78
C ALA A 205 -0.96 -17.67 -6.07
N ILE A 206 0.35 -17.74 -6.31
CA ILE A 206 1.16 -16.59 -6.71
C ILE A 206 0.72 -16.05 -8.09
N HIS A 207 0.44 -16.93 -9.05
CA HIS A 207 -0.09 -16.56 -10.37
C HIS A 207 -1.46 -15.86 -10.26
N GLU A 208 -2.41 -16.43 -9.52
CA GLU A 208 -3.75 -15.86 -9.33
C GLU A 208 -3.71 -14.55 -8.53
N PHE A 209 -2.74 -14.41 -7.62
CA PHE A 209 -2.45 -13.14 -6.95
C PHE A 209 -1.94 -12.08 -7.94
N GLY A 210 -1.24 -12.49 -9.01
CA GLY A 210 -0.90 -11.63 -10.13
C GLY A 210 -2.11 -11.01 -10.82
N HIS A 211 -3.22 -11.75 -10.96
CA HIS A 211 -4.45 -11.22 -11.54
C HIS A 211 -5.21 -10.29 -10.59
N SER A 212 -5.26 -10.61 -9.30
CA SER A 212 -6.05 -9.86 -8.31
C SER A 212 -5.32 -8.60 -7.83
N MET A 213 -4.04 -8.71 -7.48
CA MET A 213 -3.25 -7.59 -6.94
C MET A 213 -2.33 -6.94 -7.98
N GLY A 214 -1.74 -7.73 -8.89
CA GLY A 214 -0.80 -7.21 -9.88
C GLY A 214 -1.46 -6.60 -11.13
N ASN A 215 -2.77 -6.78 -11.30
CA ASN A 215 -3.52 -6.42 -12.51
C ASN A 215 -2.86 -6.97 -13.80
N LEU A 216 -2.42 -8.23 -13.73
CA LEU A 216 -1.72 -8.93 -14.80
C LEU A 216 -2.70 -9.75 -15.64
N ALA A 217 -2.38 -9.92 -16.92
CA ALA A 217 -3.03 -10.87 -17.81
C ALA A 217 -2.21 -12.16 -17.93
N ASP A 218 -2.85 -13.22 -18.40
CA ASP A 218 -2.16 -14.44 -18.79
C ASP A 218 -1.23 -14.22 -19.99
N GLU A 219 -0.04 -14.80 -19.91
CA GLU A 219 0.99 -14.74 -20.94
C GLU A 219 1.12 -16.04 -21.75
N TYR A 220 0.35 -17.08 -21.40
CA TYR A 220 0.25 -18.29 -22.22
C TYR A 220 -0.81 -18.13 -23.34
N PHE A 221 -0.73 -19.00 -24.34
CA PHE A 221 -1.56 -18.92 -25.54
C PHE A 221 -1.91 -20.30 -26.11
N TYR A 222 -2.98 -20.34 -26.90
CA TYR A 222 -3.39 -21.51 -27.67
C TYR A 222 -3.08 -21.36 -29.16
N THR A 223 -2.71 -22.46 -29.80
CA THR A 223 -2.30 -22.46 -31.21
C THR A 223 -3.45 -22.17 -32.17
N ASN A 224 -3.13 -21.50 -33.27
CA ASN A 224 -4.00 -21.13 -34.40
C ASN A 224 -5.11 -20.14 -34.05
N ASP A 225 -4.88 -19.25 -33.10
CA ASP A 225 -5.83 -18.20 -32.74
C ASP A 225 -5.20 -16.79 -32.83
N THR A 226 -6.00 -15.79 -33.17
CA THR A 226 -5.53 -14.41 -33.40
C THR A 226 -6.37 -13.42 -32.60
N TYR A 227 -5.72 -12.63 -31.78
CA TYR A 227 -6.37 -11.54 -31.08
C TYR A 227 -6.69 -10.40 -32.05
N THR A 228 -7.95 -9.96 -32.07
CA THR A 228 -8.41 -8.84 -32.91
C THR A 228 -9.09 -7.73 -32.10
N GLY A 229 -8.92 -7.75 -30.77
CA GLY A 229 -9.51 -6.77 -29.86
C GLY A 229 -8.72 -5.46 -29.82
N SER A 230 -9.18 -4.54 -28.98
CA SER A 230 -8.46 -3.31 -28.65
C SER A 230 -7.26 -3.58 -27.75
N GLU A 231 -6.40 -2.58 -27.57
CA GLU A 231 -5.29 -2.66 -26.63
C GLU A 231 -5.79 -3.05 -25.22
N PRO A 232 -5.28 -4.14 -24.61
CA PRO A 232 -5.70 -4.56 -23.28
C PRO A 232 -5.29 -3.56 -22.20
N GLY A 233 -5.99 -3.58 -21.06
CA GLY A 233 -5.61 -2.81 -19.87
C GLY A 233 -4.29 -3.27 -19.22
N PRO A 234 -4.16 -4.57 -18.85
CA PRO A 234 -3.00 -5.11 -18.13
C PRO A 234 -1.66 -4.75 -18.77
N LEU A 235 -0.67 -4.39 -17.95
CA LEU A 235 0.61 -3.88 -18.44
C LEU A 235 1.48 -4.93 -19.12
N ASN A 236 1.32 -6.21 -18.77
CA ASN A 236 2.14 -7.31 -19.27
C ASN A 236 1.67 -7.92 -20.60
N VAL A 237 0.69 -7.31 -21.28
CA VAL A 237 0.29 -7.69 -22.64
C VAL A 237 -0.03 -6.46 -23.51
N SER A 238 0.19 -6.56 -24.82
CA SER A 238 -0.05 -5.47 -25.77
C SER A 238 -0.28 -5.99 -27.19
N ILE A 239 -1.04 -5.27 -28.01
CA ILE A 239 -1.17 -5.51 -29.45
C ILE A 239 -0.02 -4.89 -30.26
N TYR A 240 0.81 -4.05 -29.65
CA TYR A 240 1.89 -3.38 -30.34
C TYR A 240 3.13 -4.27 -30.45
N ASP A 241 3.70 -4.33 -31.65
CA ASP A 241 4.99 -4.95 -31.86
C ASP A 241 6.14 -4.09 -31.29
N TYR A 242 7.39 -4.55 -31.45
CA TYR A 242 8.56 -3.87 -30.90
C TYR A 242 8.69 -2.42 -31.39
N ASP A 243 8.53 -2.19 -32.70
CA ASP A 243 8.76 -0.90 -33.32
C ASP A 243 7.59 0.06 -33.02
N GLU A 244 6.35 -0.45 -33.02
CA GLU A 244 5.15 0.32 -32.67
C GLU A 244 5.16 0.76 -31.20
N MET A 245 5.53 -0.14 -30.30
CA MET A 245 5.62 0.15 -28.86
C MET A 245 6.72 1.18 -28.59
N LEU A 246 7.90 1.00 -29.19
CA LEU A 246 9.01 1.95 -29.07
C LEU A 246 8.66 3.33 -29.63
N ALA A 247 7.97 3.39 -30.77
CA ALA A 247 7.57 4.64 -31.40
C ALA A 247 6.47 5.39 -30.62
N SER A 248 5.55 4.66 -29.99
CA SER A 248 4.45 5.24 -29.20
C SER A 248 4.85 5.59 -27.76
N GLY A 249 5.89 4.95 -27.21
CA GLY A 249 6.31 5.13 -25.81
C GLY A 249 5.27 4.58 -24.82
N THR A 250 4.49 3.58 -25.22
CA THR A 250 3.41 2.99 -24.40
C THR A 250 3.83 1.65 -23.79
N LYS A 251 3.04 1.16 -22.83
CA LYS A 251 3.25 -0.14 -22.16
C LYS A 251 4.68 -0.25 -21.61
N TRP A 252 5.46 -1.23 -22.07
CA TRP A 252 6.82 -1.48 -21.61
C TRP A 252 7.90 -0.95 -22.55
N ALA A 253 7.59 0.09 -23.35
CA ALA A 253 8.56 0.74 -24.23
C ALA A 253 9.87 1.10 -23.50
N ASN A 254 9.78 1.56 -22.24
CA ASN A 254 10.94 1.93 -21.41
C ASN A 254 11.78 0.73 -20.94
N TRP A 255 11.30 -0.50 -21.14
CA TRP A 255 11.98 -1.74 -20.78
C TRP A 255 12.56 -2.48 -21.99
N LEU A 256 12.15 -2.13 -23.22
CA LEU A 256 12.59 -2.83 -24.44
C LEU A 256 14.13 -2.89 -24.52
N GLY A 257 14.67 -4.11 -24.64
CA GLY A 257 16.09 -4.38 -24.72
C GLY A 257 16.78 -4.62 -23.38
N GLU A 258 16.11 -4.40 -22.25
CA GLU A 258 16.61 -4.82 -20.93
C GLU A 258 16.75 -6.35 -20.91
N ASN A 259 17.86 -6.87 -20.35
CA ASN A 259 18.08 -8.31 -20.30
C ASN A 259 18.62 -8.71 -18.93
N ASP A 260 17.70 -9.19 -18.08
CA ASP A 260 18.02 -9.61 -16.72
C ASP A 260 17.43 -11.00 -16.45
N SER A 261 18.32 -11.95 -16.19
CA SER A 261 17.93 -13.33 -15.90
C SER A 261 17.14 -13.48 -14.60
N ALA A 262 17.24 -12.52 -13.66
CA ALA A 262 16.42 -12.52 -12.45
C ALA A 262 14.92 -12.33 -12.77
N TRP A 263 14.61 -11.72 -13.91
CA TRP A 263 13.27 -11.38 -14.36
C TRP A 263 12.88 -12.10 -15.66
N ASP A 264 13.34 -13.35 -15.79
CA ASP A 264 13.09 -14.24 -16.94
C ASP A 264 13.66 -13.75 -18.30
N GLY A 265 14.62 -12.83 -18.27
CA GLY A 265 15.56 -12.56 -19.36
C GLY A 265 15.31 -11.26 -20.15
N LEU A 266 15.38 -11.37 -21.48
CA LEU A 266 15.27 -10.24 -22.40
C LEU A 266 13.83 -9.74 -22.45
N CYS A 267 13.64 -8.46 -22.16
CA CYS A 267 12.42 -7.72 -22.42
C CYS A 267 12.34 -7.33 -23.90
N SER A 268 11.29 -7.81 -24.57
CA SER A 268 10.98 -7.58 -25.98
C SER A 268 9.47 -7.70 -26.21
N THR A 269 9.02 -7.93 -27.43
CA THR A 269 7.63 -8.26 -27.78
C THR A 269 7.56 -9.68 -28.34
N TYR A 270 7.30 -10.65 -27.47
CA TYR A 270 7.16 -12.05 -27.88
C TYR A 270 5.71 -12.31 -28.27
N GLU A 271 5.47 -12.70 -29.52
CA GLU A 271 4.12 -13.00 -29.99
C GLU A 271 3.52 -14.20 -29.24
N GLY A 272 2.23 -14.08 -28.92
CA GLY A 272 1.44 -15.07 -28.18
C GLY A 272 1.24 -14.69 -26.72
N ALA A 273 0.01 -14.36 -26.35
CA ALA A 273 -0.39 -14.04 -24.98
C ALA A 273 -1.93 -14.05 -24.88
N MET A 274 -2.48 -13.92 -23.68
CA MET A 274 -3.92 -13.78 -23.45
C MET A 274 -4.74 -14.81 -24.24
N TYR A 275 -4.28 -16.07 -24.24
CA TYR A 275 -4.90 -17.22 -24.92
C TYR A 275 -4.78 -17.24 -26.45
N HIS A 276 -4.22 -16.21 -27.09
CA HIS A 276 -4.11 -16.10 -28.55
C HIS A 276 -2.65 -16.23 -29.03
N GLU A 277 -2.39 -17.04 -30.07
CA GLU A 277 -1.03 -17.23 -30.62
C GLU A 277 -0.53 -16.00 -31.40
N PHE A 278 -1.42 -15.29 -32.10
CA PHE A 278 -1.05 -14.19 -32.98
C PHE A 278 -1.72 -12.85 -32.60
N GLY A 279 -1.08 -11.74 -32.97
CA GLY A 279 -1.68 -10.39 -32.86
C GLY A 279 -1.69 -9.79 -31.45
N ILE A 280 -1.03 -10.43 -30.50
CA ILE A 280 -0.84 -9.94 -29.13
C ILE A 280 0.52 -10.44 -28.61
N TYR A 281 1.16 -9.64 -27.78
CA TYR A 281 2.55 -9.82 -27.35
C TYR A 281 2.65 -9.80 -25.82
N ARG A 282 3.64 -10.53 -25.31
CA ARG A 282 4.11 -10.53 -23.92
C ARG A 282 5.55 -9.99 -23.82
N PRO A 283 5.98 -9.46 -22.67
CA PRO A 283 7.26 -8.76 -22.53
C PRO A 283 8.47 -9.69 -22.50
N SER A 284 8.33 -10.93 -22.05
CA SER A 284 9.43 -11.88 -21.89
C SER A 284 9.10 -13.22 -22.53
N ASN A 285 10.14 -14.03 -22.80
CA ASN A 285 9.92 -15.35 -23.39
C ASN A 285 9.09 -16.26 -22.45
N ASN A 286 9.27 -16.10 -21.13
CA ASN A 286 8.52 -16.78 -20.08
C ASN A 286 8.32 -15.88 -18.85
N SER A 287 7.43 -16.27 -17.94
CA SER A 287 7.19 -15.60 -16.65
C SER A 287 6.33 -16.49 -15.75
N MET A 288 6.14 -16.08 -14.48
CA MET A 288 5.12 -16.62 -13.59
C MET A 288 3.70 -16.49 -14.16
N MET A 289 3.43 -15.53 -15.04
CA MET A 289 2.13 -15.43 -15.74
C MET A 289 2.01 -16.39 -16.94
N ARG A 290 3.00 -17.27 -17.15
CA ARG A 290 3.07 -18.21 -18.28
C ARG A 290 3.44 -19.64 -17.92
N ALA A 291 4.26 -19.86 -16.90
CA ALA A 291 4.66 -21.21 -16.47
C ALA A 291 5.04 -21.25 -14.98
N LEU A 292 4.90 -22.43 -14.37
CA LEU A 292 5.36 -22.68 -13.00
C LEU A 292 6.88 -22.51 -12.86
N ALA A 293 7.32 -22.35 -11.61
CA ALA A 293 8.72 -22.30 -11.21
C ALA A 293 9.51 -21.24 -12.00
N ARG A 294 8.88 -20.07 -12.17
CA ARG A 294 9.43 -18.92 -12.88
C ARG A 294 9.32 -17.66 -12.03
N PRO A 295 10.27 -16.74 -12.13
CA PRO A 295 10.09 -15.42 -11.56
C PRO A 295 8.99 -14.67 -12.34
N PHE A 296 8.46 -13.59 -11.75
CA PHE A 296 7.79 -12.57 -12.55
C PHE A 296 8.76 -11.94 -13.56
N ASN A 297 8.26 -11.36 -14.65
CA ASN A 297 9.06 -10.52 -15.53
C ASN A 297 9.10 -9.07 -15.01
N GLN A 298 10.00 -8.22 -15.53
CA GLN A 298 10.15 -6.84 -15.03
C GLN A 298 8.85 -6.05 -15.08
N ILE A 299 8.01 -6.30 -16.08
CA ILE A 299 6.78 -5.54 -16.32
C ILE A 299 5.72 -5.95 -15.30
N SER A 300 5.69 -7.24 -14.96
CA SER A 300 4.84 -7.77 -13.91
C SER A 300 5.28 -7.21 -12.55
N ALA A 301 6.58 -7.15 -12.28
CA ALA A 301 7.12 -6.57 -11.05
C ALA A 301 6.83 -5.06 -10.95
N GLU A 302 7.01 -4.31 -12.03
CA GLU A 302 6.63 -2.90 -12.09
C GLU A 302 5.15 -2.70 -11.78
N SER A 303 4.29 -3.52 -12.38
CA SER A 303 2.84 -3.48 -12.14
C SER A 303 2.52 -3.70 -10.67
N PHE A 304 3.06 -4.77 -10.06
CA PHE A 304 2.89 -5.06 -8.63
C PHE A 304 3.28 -3.88 -7.74
N ILE A 305 4.48 -3.34 -7.92
CA ILE A 305 4.97 -2.25 -7.06
C ILE A 305 4.08 -1.01 -7.20
N ILE A 306 3.61 -0.70 -8.41
CA ILE A 306 2.67 0.40 -8.62
C ILE A 306 1.34 0.14 -7.90
N GLU A 307 0.79 -1.08 -7.99
CA GLU A 307 -0.46 -1.43 -7.31
C GLU A 307 -0.29 -1.41 -5.78
N PHE A 308 0.86 -1.83 -5.23
CA PHE A 308 1.13 -1.75 -3.79
C PHE A 308 1.05 -0.31 -3.28
N TYR A 309 1.70 0.63 -3.98
CA TYR A 309 1.69 2.05 -3.62
C TYR A 309 0.38 2.79 -3.96
N LYS A 310 -0.61 2.12 -4.57
CA LYS A 310 -1.98 2.66 -4.61
C LYS A 310 -2.73 2.45 -3.29
N ILE A 311 -2.28 1.50 -2.48
CA ILE A 311 -2.84 1.18 -1.17
C ILE A 311 -1.99 1.81 -0.06
N VAL A 312 -0.66 1.77 -0.20
CA VAL A 312 0.29 2.19 0.85
C VAL A 312 0.95 3.53 0.52
N GLU A 313 1.06 4.41 1.51
CA GLU A 313 1.85 5.63 1.47
C GLU A 313 3.27 5.42 2.05
N PRO A 314 4.33 6.01 1.46
CA PRO A 314 5.72 5.88 1.93
C PRO A 314 6.01 6.22 3.40
N LEU A 315 5.20 7.04 4.07
CA LEU A 315 5.37 7.45 5.48
C LEU A 315 4.31 6.82 6.37
N ASP A 316 4.75 6.11 7.41
CA ASP A 316 3.89 5.65 8.52
C ASP A 316 3.45 6.80 9.43
N ALA A 317 4.27 7.84 9.55
CA ALA A 317 3.91 9.01 10.34
C ALA A 317 4.66 10.26 9.90
N HIS A 318 4.08 11.41 10.21
CA HIS A 318 4.76 12.68 10.15
C HIS A 318 4.19 13.64 11.20
N ALA A 319 4.92 14.72 11.50
CA ALA A 319 4.43 15.75 12.42
C ALA A 319 3.08 16.31 11.95
N SER A 320 2.20 16.66 12.90
CA SER A 320 0.87 17.18 12.59
C SER A 320 0.93 18.35 11.60
N LEU A 321 0.05 18.34 10.60
CA LEU A 321 -0.05 19.44 9.65
C LEU A 321 -0.52 20.73 10.36
N GLY A 322 -0.10 21.87 9.82
CA GLY A 322 -0.42 23.19 10.36
C GLY A 322 0.83 23.97 10.80
N PRO A 323 0.62 25.21 11.31
CA PRO A 323 1.72 26.08 11.73
C PRO A 323 2.62 25.41 12.78
N LYS A 324 3.93 25.56 12.58
CA LYS A 324 4.98 25.16 13.53
C LYS A 324 5.73 26.39 14.02
N TYR A 325 6.05 26.41 15.29
CA TYR A 325 6.74 27.49 15.97
C TYR A 325 8.13 27.05 16.43
N ILE A 326 8.94 27.99 16.91
CA ILE A 326 10.36 27.77 17.19
C ILE A 326 10.65 26.58 18.14
N GLY A 327 9.75 26.31 19.07
CA GLY A 327 9.86 25.20 20.03
C GLY A 327 9.25 23.87 19.56
N ASP A 328 8.62 23.83 18.39
CA ASP A 328 7.99 22.62 17.87
C ASP A 328 9.02 21.71 17.18
N ASP A 329 8.74 20.41 17.20
CA ASP A 329 9.46 19.41 16.43
C ASP A 329 8.74 19.11 15.11
N ILE A 330 9.53 18.91 14.06
CA ILE A 330 9.11 18.38 12.77
C ILE A 330 9.79 17.02 12.60
N TYR A 331 9.01 16.01 12.24
CA TYR A 331 9.51 14.67 11.98
C TYR A 331 8.72 13.98 10.86
N ILE A 332 9.35 12.94 10.29
CA ILE A 332 8.75 11.92 9.44
C ILE A 332 9.20 10.54 9.93
N THR A 333 8.40 9.52 9.66
CA THR A 333 8.71 8.11 9.88
C THR A 333 8.40 7.37 8.58
N PRO A 334 9.37 7.21 7.67
CA PRO A 334 9.21 6.37 6.49
C PRO A 334 9.00 4.91 6.89
N ILE A 335 8.36 4.13 6.03
CA ILE A 335 8.30 2.68 6.19
C ILE A 335 9.73 2.11 6.16
N GLU A 336 10.04 1.15 7.02
CA GLU A 336 11.35 0.49 7.03
C GLU A 336 11.41 -0.58 5.92
N MET A 337 11.81 -0.14 4.73
CA MET A 337 11.97 -0.99 3.54
C MET A 337 13.33 -1.70 3.50
N THR A 338 13.44 -2.73 2.66
CA THR A 338 14.71 -3.43 2.39
C THR A 338 15.71 -2.56 1.61
N HIS A 339 15.22 -1.51 0.94
CA HIS A 339 15.97 -0.46 0.27
C HIS A 339 15.67 0.92 0.86
N ALA A 340 16.52 1.90 0.57
CA ALA A 340 16.34 3.26 1.07
C ALA A 340 15.38 4.07 0.18
N TYR A 341 14.54 4.89 0.83
CA TYR A 341 13.81 5.96 0.17
C TYR A 341 14.73 7.12 -0.23
N ASP A 342 14.39 7.81 -1.32
CA ASP A 342 14.93 9.13 -1.64
C ASP A 342 14.13 10.18 -0.88
N ILE A 343 14.77 10.83 0.09
CA ILE A 343 14.16 11.83 0.98
C ILE A 343 14.77 13.20 0.72
N GLU A 344 13.98 14.13 0.20
CA GLU A 344 14.41 15.50 -0.07
C GLU A 344 13.68 16.51 0.82
N TRP A 345 14.43 17.20 1.69
CA TRP A 345 13.93 18.31 2.47
C TRP A 345 14.15 19.64 1.75
N THR A 346 13.16 20.53 1.80
CA THR A 346 13.27 21.92 1.31
C THR A 346 12.80 22.93 2.35
N VAL A 347 13.46 24.08 2.37
CA VAL A 347 13.03 25.27 3.13
C VAL A 347 12.85 26.41 2.14
N ASN A 348 11.63 26.95 2.06
CA ASN A 348 11.22 27.95 1.08
C ASN A 348 11.56 27.52 -0.37
N GLY A 349 11.38 26.23 -0.66
CA GLY A 349 11.68 25.63 -1.97
C GLY A 349 13.16 25.40 -2.27
N LYS A 350 14.07 25.66 -1.31
CA LYS A 350 15.50 25.37 -1.45
C LYS A 350 15.86 24.10 -0.69
N GLN A 351 16.51 23.15 -1.37
CA GLN A 351 16.97 21.91 -0.77
C GLN A 351 17.90 22.15 0.43
N VAL A 352 17.69 21.37 1.49
CA VAL A 352 18.48 21.35 2.71
C VAL A 352 18.71 19.90 3.15
N ASN A 353 19.76 19.66 3.94
CA ASN A 353 20.03 18.35 4.52
C ASN A 353 19.54 18.36 5.98
N LEU A 354 18.44 17.67 6.25
CA LEU A 354 17.87 17.51 7.59
C LEU A 354 17.75 16.02 7.93
N SER A 355 17.80 15.70 9.22
CA SER A 355 17.41 14.38 9.72
C SER A 355 15.91 14.18 9.63
N ASN A 356 15.44 12.95 9.78
CA ASN A 356 13.99 12.64 9.81
C ASN A 356 13.27 13.22 11.04
N SER A 357 13.98 13.79 12.00
CA SER A 357 13.41 14.51 13.14
C SER A 357 14.34 15.66 13.54
N PHE A 358 13.78 16.85 13.76
CA PHE A 358 14.50 18.05 14.21
C PHE A 358 13.53 19.07 14.85
N THR A 359 14.07 19.94 15.70
CA THR A 359 13.32 21.08 16.26
C THR A 359 13.40 22.28 15.31
N VAL A 360 12.32 23.04 15.15
CA VAL A 360 12.30 24.24 14.29
C VAL A 360 13.44 25.21 14.61
N ALA A 361 13.79 25.38 15.89
CA ALA A 361 14.92 26.20 16.33
C ALA A 361 16.25 25.86 15.61
N SER A 362 16.50 24.60 15.25
CA SER A 362 17.75 24.20 14.59
C SER A 362 17.87 24.72 13.16
N LEU A 363 16.77 25.17 12.55
CA LEU A 363 16.77 25.71 11.20
C LEU A 363 17.37 27.13 11.12
N GLY A 364 17.43 27.85 12.26
CA GLY A 364 18.00 29.21 12.31
C GLY A 364 17.30 30.19 11.36
N LEU A 365 15.98 30.05 11.20
CA LEU A 365 15.20 30.88 10.28
C LEU A 365 15.01 32.30 10.84
N PRO A 366 15.01 33.34 9.97
CA PRO A 366 14.70 34.69 10.41
C PRO A 366 13.23 34.82 10.83
N VAL A 367 12.90 35.92 11.50
CA VAL A 367 11.51 36.29 11.77
C VAL A 367 10.69 36.31 10.48
N GLY A 368 9.50 35.72 10.54
CA GLY A 368 8.55 35.69 9.43
C GLY A 368 7.94 34.31 9.25
N THR A 369 7.25 34.16 8.11
CA THR A 369 6.65 32.88 7.71
C THR A 369 7.52 32.20 6.66
N HIS A 370 7.78 30.91 6.90
CA HIS A 370 8.55 30.03 6.05
C HIS A 370 7.75 28.77 5.72
N THR A 371 8.20 28.03 4.71
CA THR A 371 7.66 26.71 4.39
C THR A 371 8.78 25.69 4.52
N VAL A 372 8.58 24.69 5.36
CA VAL A 372 9.42 23.49 5.41
C VAL A 372 8.63 22.38 4.76
N ALA A 373 9.22 21.70 3.78
CA ALA A 373 8.58 20.58 3.11
C ALA A 373 9.55 19.42 2.92
N VAL A 374 9.00 18.23 2.78
CA VAL A 374 9.74 17.02 2.46
C VAL A 374 9.02 16.25 1.37
N THR A 375 9.78 15.64 0.48
CA THR A 375 9.30 14.69 -0.52
C THR A 375 10.03 13.37 -0.28
N VAL A 376 9.26 12.29 -0.16
CA VAL A 376 9.75 10.92 0.04
C VAL A 376 9.31 10.10 -1.16
N VAL A 377 10.26 9.46 -1.84
CA VAL A 377 10.03 8.69 -3.06
C VAL A 377 10.68 7.33 -2.93
N ASP A 378 9.98 6.26 -3.30
CA ASP A 378 10.64 4.98 -3.55
C ASP A 378 11.41 5.07 -4.89
N PRO A 379 12.75 5.03 -4.88
CA PRO A 379 13.56 5.19 -6.07
C PRO A 379 13.83 3.88 -6.79
N THR A 380 13.11 2.79 -6.46
CA THR A 380 13.38 1.46 -7.02
C THR A 380 13.57 1.50 -8.54
N PRO A 381 14.62 0.85 -9.07
CA PRO A 381 14.83 0.76 -10.49
C PRO A 381 13.84 -0.20 -11.18
N TRP A 382 13.03 -0.93 -10.40
CA TRP A 382 12.01 -1.86 -10.91
C TRP A 382 10.73 -1.17 -11.38
N VAL A 383 10.64 0.15 -11.21
CA VAL A 383 9.62 0.99 -11.84
C VAL A 383 10.33 1.95 -12.78
N ARG A 384 9.89 2.07 -14.03
CA ARG A 384 10.35 3.06 -15.02
C ARG A 384 9.24 4.00 -15.47
N ASN A 385 8.00 3.73 -15.06
CA ASN A 385 6.87 4.63 -15.24
C ASN A 385 6.94 5.79 -14.23
N GLU A 386 7.66 6.85 -14.60
CA GLU A 386 7.80 8.04 -13.75
C GLU A 386 6.48 8.77 -13.50
N THR A 387 5.46 8.59 -14.34
CA THR A 387 4.12 9.13 -14.04
C THR A 387 3.50 8.38 -12.86
N ALA A 388 3.57 7.05 -12.86
CA ALA A 388 3.09 6.22 -11.75
C ALA A 388 3.91 6.47 -10.48
N ARG A 389 5.24 6.54 -10.58
CA ARG A 389 6.11 6.86 -9.44
C ARG A 389 5.71 8.17 -8.78
N ASN A 390 5.59 9.24 -9.56
CA ASN A 390 5.20 10.56 -9.03
C ASN A 390 3.78 10.62 -8.48
N THR A 391 2.88 9.72 -8.91
CA THR A 391 1.47 9.74 -8.51
C THR A 391 1.22 8.90 -7.25
N TYR A 392 1.86 7.73 -7.16
CA TYR A 392 1.54 6.72 -6.14
C TYR A 392 2.72 6.47 -5.19
N MET A 393 3.95 6.49 -5.71
CA MET A 393 5.16 6.11 -4.95
C MET A 393 5.90 7.31 -4.34
N THR A 394 5.28 8.50 -4.41
CA THR A 394 5.83 9.76 -3.93
C THR A 394 4.86 10.41 -2.96
N GLN A 395 5.34 10.73 -1.76
CA GLN A 395 4.58 11.48 -0.76
C GLN A 395 5.28 12.80 -0.44
N SER A 396 4.53 13.90 -0.47
CA SER A 396 5.03 15.23 -0.11
C SER A 396 4.26 15.80 1.06
N VAL A 397 4.98 16.23 2.10
CA VAL A 397 4.43 16.84 3.31
C VAL A 397 5.02 18.24 3.51
N SER A 398 4.20 19.20 3.95
CA SER A 398 4.61 20.59 4.09
C SER A 398 4.03 21.24 5.35
N TRP A 399 4.87 21.97 6.07
CA TRP A 399 4.54 22.71 7.27
C TRP A 399 4.85 24.21 7.08
N PRO A 400 3.86 25.09 7.28
CA PRO A 400 4.16 26.50 7.49
C PRO A 400 4.89 26.65 8.83
N VAL A 401 6.04 27.31 8.83
CA VAL A 401 6.82 27.64 10.02
C VAL A 401 6.71 29.13 10.28
N VAL A 402 6.32 29.50 11.50
CA VAL A 402 6.20 30.89 11.93
C VAL A 402 7.27 31.16 12.99
N ILE A 403 8.18 32.06 12.66
CA ILE A 403 9.14 32.62 13.62
C ILE A 403 8.61 34.00 14.00
N ASP A 404 8.05 34.09 15.20
CA ASP A 404 7.54 35.34 15.73
C ASP A 404 8.70 36.30 16.05
N GLU A 405 8.40 37.60 16.07
CA GLU A 405 9.35 38.55 16.64
C GLU A 405 9.56 38.24 18.13
N PRO A 406 10.80 38.31 18.63
CA PRO A 406 11.06 38.17 20.06
C PRO A 406 10.17 39.17 20.82
N PHE A 407 9.25 38.69 21.64
CA PHE A 407 8.40 39.57 22.43
C PHE A 407 9.15 40.04 23.68
N CYS A 408 9.71 41.24 23.61
CA CYS A 408 10.32 41.95 24.72
C CYS A 408 9.55 43.24 25.00
N PRO A 409 8.62 43.26 25.96
CA PRO A 409 8.01 44.50 26.42
C PRO A 409 9.05 45.56 26.80
N GLU A 410 10.18 45.13 27.36
CA GLU A 410 11.27 45.97 27.82
C GLU A 410 12.13 46.57 26.70
N ASP A 411 12.01 46.07 25.47
CA ASP A 411 12.63 46.67 24.28
C ASP A 411 11.69 47.75 23.72
N ILE A 412 11.67 48.87 24.42
CA ILE A 412 10.71 49.96 24.21
C ILE A 412 10.94 50.64 22.86
N ASN A 413 12.18 50.65 22.37
CA ASN A 413 12.51 51.27 21.08
C ASN A 413 12.41 50.29 19.88
N GLY A 414 12.26 48.99 20.14
CA GLY A 414 12.10 47.93 19.15
C GLY A 414 13.38 47.61 18.36
N ASP A 415 14.56 47.81 18.96
CA ASP A 415 15.86 47.56 18.32
C ASP A 415 16.38 46.12 18.47
N GLY A 416 15.62 45.27 19.18
CA GLY A 416 15.89 43.87 19.47
C GLY A 416 16.80 43.65 20.69
N THR A 417 17.15 44.70 21.44
CA THR A 417 18.05 44.61 22.60
C THR A 417 17.59 45.55 23.73
N VAL A 418 17.21 44.99 24.87
CA VAL A 418 16.97 45.74 26.11
C VAL A 418 18.28 46.32 26.63
N ASN A 419 18.46 47.63 26.49
CA ASN A 419 19.70 48.32 26.83
C ASN A 419 19.47 49.69 27.48
N VAL A 420 20.53 50.50 27.55
CA VAL A 420 20.48 51.83 28.18
C VAL A 420 19.49 52.76 27.50
N THR A 421 19.22 52.56 26.20
CA THR A 421 18.27 53.36 25.44
C THR A 421 16.85 53.14 25.96
N ASP A 422 16.46 51.90 26.23
CA ASP A 422 15.15 51.54 26.79
C ASP A 422 15.00 52.03 28.23
N LEU A 423 16.05 51.87 29.04
CA LEU A 423 16.09 52.40 30.39
C LEU A 423 15.86 53.92 30.39
N LEU A 424 16.48 54.64 29.45
CA LEU A 424 16.32 56.09 29.32
C LEU A 424 14.92 56.48 28.84
N SER A 425 14.24 55.65 28.04
CA SER A 425 12.84 55.84 27.67
C SER A 425 11.93 55.81 28.90
N VAL A 426 12.07 54.79 29.77
CA VAL A 426 11.31 54.70 31.04
C VAL A 426 11.57 55.92 31.93
N ILE A 427 12.83 56.31 32.11
CA ILE A 427 13.20 57.50 32.91
C ILE A 427 12.61 58.78 32.31
N GLY A 428 12.58 58.88 30.98
CA GLY A 428 12.03 60.03 30.25
C GLY A 428 10.52 60.19 30.38
N ALA A 429 9.79 59.08 30.59
CA ALA A 429 8.33 59.04 30.68
C ALA A 429 7.79 59.01 32.13
N TRP A 430 8.64 59.24 33.13
CA TRP A 430 8.30 59.05 34.55
C TRP A 430 7.04 59.80 35.01
N GLY A 431 6.14 59.10 35.69
CA GLY A 431 4.89 59.63 36.23
C GLY A 431 3.65 58.99 35.61
N SER A 432 2.50 59.64 35.79
CA SER A 432 1.22 59.11 35.28
C SER A 432 1.22 59.06 33.77
N CYS A 433 0.90 57.89 33.23
CA CYS A 433 0.86 57.66 31.81
C CYS A 433 -0.31 56.75 31.45
N SER A 434 -1.07 57.08 30.42
CA SER A 434 -2.22 56.28 29.97
C SER A 434 -1.96 55.75 28.58
N GLY A 435 -1.54 54.48 28.49
CA GLY A 435 -1.30 53.79 27.22
C GLY A 435 0.02 54.14 26.53
N CYS A 436 1.06 54.51 27.29
CA CYS A 436 2.42 54.54 26.74
C CYS A 436 3.09 53.17 26.84
N SER A 437 4.06 52.96 25.97
CA SER A 437 4.92 51.78 25.91
C SER A 437 5.80 51.58 27.15
N GLU A 438 6.09 52.66 27.89
CA GLU A 438 6.97 52.70 29.05
C GLU A 438 6.29 52.22 30.36
N ASP A 439 4.96 52.06 30.37
CA ASP A 439 4.16 51.51 31.47
C ASP A 439 4.02 49.99 31.27
N LEU A 440 5.10 49.27 31.59
CA LEU A 440 5.28 47.85 31.25
C LEU A 440 4.35 46.93 32.05
N ASN A 441 3.97 47.33 33.27
CA ASN A 441 3.01 46.58 34.09
C ASN A 441 1.55 47.02 33.87
N SER A 442 1.31 48.04 33.03
CA SER A 442 0.00 48.60 32.72
C SER A 442 -0.78 49.09 33.95
N ASP A 443 -0.09 49.62 34.98
CA ASP A 443 -0.71 50.15 36.20
C ASP A 443 -1.19 51.61 36.08
N GLY A 444 -0.90 52.25 34.93
CA GLY A 444 -1.24 53.63 34.64
C GLY A 444 -0.19 54.64 35.11
N SER A 445 1.00 54.20 35.51
CA SER A 445 2.10 55.07 35.96
C SER A 445 3.48 54.48 35.70
N VAL A 446 4.28 55.15 34.88
CA VAL A 446 5.69 54.82 34.67
C VAL A 446 6.49 55.15 35.94
N ASN A 447 7.00 54.12 36.60
CA ASN A 447 7.67 54.25 37.88
C ASN A 447 8.86 53.27 38.04
N VAL A 448 9.33 53.10 39.29
CA VAL A 448 10.48 52.25 39.58
C VAL A 448 10.23 50.79 39.21
N THR A 449 8.98 50.35 39.21
CA THR A 449 8.58 48.98 38.87
C THR A 449 8.82 48.69 37.40
N ASP A 450 8.53 49.64 36.50
CA ASP A 450 8.82 49.52 35.07
C ASP A 450 10.33 49.56 34.81
N LEU A 451 11.03 50.46 35.50
CA LEU A 451 12.49 50.56 35.40
C LEU A 451 13.18 49.25 35.81
N LEU A 452 12.70 48.60 36.86
CA LEU A 452 13.27 47.33 37.32
C LEU A 452 13.04 46.21 36.31
N GLN A 453 11.90 46.16 35.62
CA GLN A 453 11.66 45.18 34.55
C GLN A 453 12.71 45.30 33.43
N VAL A 454 13.00 46.52 32.97
CA VAL A 454 14.06 46.76 31.97
C VAL A 454 15.44 46.28 32.44
N ILE A 455 15.79 46.51 33.72
CA ILE A 455 17.07 46.08 34.27
C ILE A 455 17.13 44.56 34.44
N GLU A 456 16.03 43.93 34.85
CA GLU A 456 15.96 42.48 35.05
C GLU A 456 16.07 41.70 33.74
N ASN A 457 15.60 42.27 32.63
CA ASN A 457 15.62 41.66 31.29
C ASN A 457 16.69 42.27 30.36
N TRP A 458 17.81 42.76 30.92
CA TRP A 458 18.87 43.42 30.15
C TRP A 458 19.59 42.47 29.17
N GLY A 459 19.73 42.88 27.91
CA GLY A 459 20.42 42.12 26.87
C GLY A 459 19.60 41.96 25.60
N SER A 460 20.04 41.05 24.72
CA SER A 460 19.33 40.76 23.48
C SER A 460 18.01 40.06 23.77
N CYS A 461 16.98 40.39 22.99
CA CYS A 461 15.72 39.69 23.05
C CYS A 461 15.87 38.25 22.57
N SER A 462 15.72 37.29 23.49
CA SER A 462 15.75 35.87 23.17
C SER A 462 14.34 35.38 22.85
N LEU A 463 14.22 34.62 21.76
CA LEU A 463 13.05 33.77 21.50
C LEU A 463 12.99 32.58 22.44
#